data_AF-A0A2M8D4B2-F1
#
_entry.id   AF-A0A2M8D4B2-F1
#
_cell.length_a   1.000
_cell.length_b   1.000
_cell.length_c   1.000
_cell.angle_alpha   90.00
_cell.angle_beta   90.00
_cell.angle_gamma   90.00
#
_symmetry.space_group_name_H-M   'P 1'
#
loop_
_entity.id
_entity.type
_entity.pdbx_description
1 polymer ?
#
loop_
_entity_poly.entity_id
_entity_poly.type
_entity_poly.pdbx_seq_one_letter_code
_entity_poly.pdbx_strand_id
1 'polypeptide(L)'
;MEQKEASYLEFLEVFPESDFLLFFMEGFMKRLGIITVLLLIVSVATFAAARFTTTSGDTGVVSMKGMENPAQTRAAMNTPQVQKMVKRLQAFLVSTKGTKDATENAYVGSEYCMACHTWSKNILPSTKHFQFLRRPIAEWTMVSGKGVMGDADGNGQDDFLDGLDFNTISSAFDAYKPNAPILSVEDGTYYITIGDLKYPVVATMAGYTGGAQRFMVRIPVTDSETGYSKSIYFAPISWGGTAWATNSPTNWYAGSAPVYNVSTTIPDLNQASNYSKTCIGCHSTGIRKLKQSAKGEWEFHGYPASLYAPDDPMYFDYDGDGIYELMNIGCEACHGPGSRHILGAGDPEEMLGADDLVAPLGNEVCGRCHSSFSSVPNHTFSWSFDDANMVNWTPVTGLPLTDFYDDTAARWPDGKHSKSGRPYTDYIKSSKPTYAHHMVTCAECHSPHSARGEFQLRTSITESTDEGDLRIATEPDNNTLCLACHATHGAFADITKEMVADLEVNEEAIGKVISEHSHHPYGPERIMGLSRCTYCHMPTTAGHGTLTTPSHTFECISPEKTLMYQAEGGMPNSCAISCHDQRVNIFGLGVDPNPNNAIWNEQFDVDNATELAKYYGLGGTWWDTTPAEEK
;
A
#
# COMPACT_ATOMS: atom_id res chain seq x y z
N MET A 1 5.50 55.51 -36.98
CA MET A 1 6.73 56.22 -36.55
C MET A 1 7.67 55.14 -36.05
N GLU A 2 8.30 54.42 -36.99
CA GLU A 2 9.68 54.69 -37.46
C GLU A 2 10.70 54.43 -36.35
N GLN A 3 11.38 53.27 -36.39
CA GLN A 3 12.67 53.03 -37.07
C GLN A 3 13.87 53.50 -36.21
N LYS A 4 14.73 52.58 -35.76
CA LYS A 4 16.09 52.38 -36.30
C LYS A 4 16.98 51.50 -35.41
N GLU A 5 17.55 50.49 -36.05
CA GLU A 5 18.85 49.89 -35.75
C GLU A 5 20.01 50.84 -36.11
N ALA A 6 21.19 50.61 -35.52
CA ALA A 6 22.55 50.80 -36.08
C ALA A 6 23.58 50.51 -34.95
N SER A 7 24.37 49.42 -35.00
CA SER A 7 25.64 49.20 -35.73
C SER A 7 26.85 49.91 -35.09
N TYR A 8 27.83 49.20 -34.51
CA TYR A 8 29.08 48.65 -35.10
C TYR A 8 30.34 49.42 -34.63
N LEU A 9 31.25 48.69 -33.98
CA LEU A 9 32.74 48.72 -34.04
C LEU A 9 33.51 50.05 -34.19
N GLU A 10 34.52 50.27 -33.32
CA GLU A 10 35.89 50.67 -33.74
C GLU A 10 36.99 50.56 -32.65
N PHE A 11 38.09 49.88 -33.02
CA PHE A 11 39.54 50.04 -32.78
C PHE A 11 40.24 50.07 -31.38
N LEU A 12 41.02 48.98 -31.17
CA LEU A 12 42.47 48.86 -30.86
C LEU A 12 43.22 49.93 -30.05
N GLU A 13 43.89 49.55 -28.94
CA GLU A 13 45.39 49.51 -28.78
C GLU A 13 45.90 49.28 -27.32
N VAL A 14 46.67 48.18 -27.14
CA VAL A 14 47.91 47.93 -26.34
C VAL A 14 47.98 48.06 -24.79
N PHE A 15 48.56 46.99 -24.17
CA PHE A 15 49.24 46.80 -22.85
C PHE A 15 48.52 45.90 -21.80
N PRO A 16 49.25 45.13 -20.95
CA PRO A 16 49.71 43.77 -21.20
C PRO A 16 49.11 42.72 -20.22
N GLU A 17 49.28 41.45 -20.58
CA GLU A 17 48.90 40.25 -19.83
C GLU A 17 49.67 40.11 -18.49
N SER A 18 48.96 40.24 -17.36
CA SER A 18 49.29 39.44 -16.15
C SER A 18 48.22 39.44 -15.05
N ASP A 19 47.18 40.29 -15.10
CA ASP A 19 46.19 40.38 -13.99
C ASP A 19 44.77 39.86 -14.34
N PHE A 20 44.58 39.22 -15.49
CA PHE A 20 43.24 38.83 -15.96
C PHE A 20 42.74 37.48 -15.40
N LEU A 21 43.62 36.61 -14.89
CA LEU A 21 43.22 35.26 -14.43
C LEU A 21 42.64 35.23 -13.00
N LEU A 22 43.07 36.14 -12.13
CA LEU A 22 42.62 36.17 -10.72
C LEU A 22 41.26 36.85 -10.55
N PHE A 23 40.93 37.85 -11.38
CA PHE A 23 39.63 38.55 -11.30
C PHE A 23 38.48 37.75 -11.94
N PHE A 24 38.77 36.90 -12.94
CA PHE A 24 37.76 36.03 -13.57
C PHE A 24 37.38 34.83 -12.71
N MET A 25 38.32 34.26 -11.93
CA MET A 25 38.03 33.11 -11.06
C MET A 25 37.20 33.48 -9.82
N GLU A 26 37.43 34.64 -9.19
CA GLU A 26 36.57 35.07 -8.06
C GLU A 26 35.16 35.48 -8.51
N GLY A 27 35.02 36.11 -9.69
CA GLY A 27 33.73 36.47 -10.26
C GLY A 27 32.91 35.27 -10.74
N PHE A 28 33.58 34.25 -11.29
CA PHE A 28 32.94 33.00 -11.74
C PHE A 28 32.53 32.11 -10.56
N MET A 29 33.38 32.01 -9.52
CA MET A 29 33.06 31.24 -8.29
C MET A 29 31.94 31.89 -7.47
N LYS A 30 31.85 33.23 -7.41
CA LYS A 30 30.69 33.92 -6.79
C LYS A 30 29.41 33.75 -7.60
N ARG A 31 29.47 33.71 -8.94
CA ARG A 31 28.29 33.45 -9.78
C ARG A 31 27.85 31.99 -9.72
N LEU A 32 28.76 31.02 -9.64
CA LEU A 32 28.41 29.61 -9.37
C LEU A 32 27.84 29.42 -7.98
N GLY A 33 28.42 30.02 -6.93
CA GLY A 33 27.88 29.96 -5.57
C GLY A 33 26.47 30.55 -5.45
N ILE A 34 26.19 31.65 -6.16
CA ILE A 34 24.86 32.28 -6.19
C ILE A 34 23.86 31.45 -7.03
N ILE A 35 24.28 30.84 -8.14
CA ILE A 35 23.42 29.97 -8.96
C ILE A 35 23.11 28.64 -8.25
N THR A 36 24.06 28.06 -7.53
CA THR A 36 23.84 26.84 -6.73
C THR A 36 22.93 27.12 -5.52
N VAL A 37 23.06 28.28 -4.87
CA VAL A 37 22.15 28.69 -3.78
C VAL A 37 20.76 29.05 -4.32
N LEU A 38 20.64 29.67 -5.48
CA LEU A 38 19.33 29.91 -6.12
C LEU A 38 18.67 28.62 -6.63
N LEU A 39 19.44 27.66 -7.16
CA LEU A 39 18.91 26.34 -7.54
C LEU A 39 18.49 25.51 -6.32
N LEU A 40 19.21 25.62 -5.19
CA LEU A 40 18.80 25.03 -3.92
C LEU A 40 17.57 25.72 -3.31
N ILE A 41 17.47 27.05 -3.39
CA ILE A 41 16.29 27.78 -2.89
C ILE A 41 15.08 27.50 -3.79
N VAL A 42 15.25 27.39 -5.12
CA VAL A 42 14.18 27.04 -6.04
C VAL A 42 13.78 25.56 -5.90
N SER A 43 14.71 24.63 -5.66
CA SER A 43 14.39 23.22 -5.42
C SER A 43 13.73 22.98 -4.06
N VAL A 44 14.17 23.69 -3.00
CA VAL A 44 13.52 23.66 -1.68
C VAL A 44 12.15 24.36 -1.74
N ALA A 45 12.00 25.44 -2.52
CA ALA A 45 10.71 26.10 -2.71
C ALA A 45 9.75 25.30 -3.60
N THR A 46 10.23 24.53 -4.59
CA THR A 46 9.37 23.61 -5.37
C THR A 46 9.03 22.34 -4.59
N PHE A 47 9.92 21.83 -3.72
CA PHE A 47 9.58 20.76 -2.78
C PHE A 47 8.62 21.21 -1.67
N ALA A 48 8.74 22.46 -1.18
CA ALA A 48 7.83 23.02 -0.19
C ALA A 48 6.47 23.43 -0.79
N ALA A 49 6.44 23.97 -2.00
CA ALA A 49 5.19 24.34 -2.69
C ALA A 49 4.38 23.13 -3.17
N ALA A 50 5.02 21.97 -3.40
CA ALA A 50 4.32 20.72 -3.68
C ALA A 50 3.65 20.10 -2.42
N ARG A 51 3.93 20.61 -1.21
CA ARG A 51 3.33 20.13 0.05
C ARG A 51 2.21 21.00 0.63
N PHE A 52 1.97 22.20 0.09
CA PHE A 52 0.91 23.07 0.58
C PHE A 52 0.22 23.83 -0.55
N THR A 53 -0.61 23.10 -1.31
CA THR A 53 -1.83 23.68 -1.87
C THR A 53 -3.00 22.88 -1.35
N THR A 54 -3.43 23.19 -0.12
CA THR A 54 -4.83 23.03 0.23
C THR A 54 -5.58 24.01 -0.67
N THR A 55 -6.10 23.54 -1.79
CA THR A 55 -7.09 24.31 -2.55
C THR A 55 -8.21 24.63 -1.56
N SER A 56 -8.33 25.91 -1.24
CA SER A 56 -9.28 26.51 -0.30
C SER A 56 -10.73 26.48 -0.82
N GLY A 57 -11.17 25.32 -1.32
CA GLY A 57 -12.48 25.13 -1.95
C GLY A 57 -13.11 23.76 -1.72
N ASP A 58 -12.49 22.85 -0.98
CA ASP A 58 -13.03 21.51 -0.72
C ASP A 58 -13.58 21.43 0.70
N THR A 59 -14.91 21.47 0.83
CA THR A 59 -15.61 21.30 2.11
C THR A 59 -15.12 20.03 2.81
N GLY A 60 -14.50 20.21 3.97
CA GLY A 60 -13.86 19.17 4.76
C GLY A 60 -14.81 18.01 5.05
N VAL A 61 -14.32 16.79 4.88
CA VAL A 61 -15.08 15.57 5.16
C VAL A 61 -15.14 15.38 6.67
N VAL A 62 -16.36 15.38 7.22
CA VAL A 62 -16.68 15.58 8.66
C VAL A 62 -16.75 14.26 9.46
N SER A 63 -17.02 13.14 8.79
CA SER A 63 -16.98 11.77 9.30
C SER A 63 -17.42 10.84 8.15
N MET A 64 -17.33 9.52 8.30
CA MET A 64 -17.98 8.62 7.33
C MET A 64 -19.49 8.91 7.19
N LYS A 65 -20.12 9.38 8.27
CA LYS A 65 -21.54 9.75 8.33
C LYS A 65 -21.87 11.05 7.58
N GLY A 66 -20.85 11.84 7.20
CA GLY A 66 -21.01 13.13 6.52
C GLY A 66 -20.49 13.20 5.07
N MET A 67 -19.90 12.12 4.54
CA MET A 67 -19.49 12.07 3.12
C MET A 67 -20.67 12.01 2.17
N GLU A 68 -21.74 11.35 2.60
CA GLU A 68 -22.92 11.14 1.79
C GLU A 68 -24.00 12.17 2.12
N ASN A 69 -24.55 12.80 1.08
CA ASN A 69 -25.79 13.55 1.18
C ASN A 69 -26.94 12.67 0.67
N PRO A 70 -27.81 12.14 1.55
CA PRO A 70 -28.87 11.23 1.14
C PRO A 70 -29.86 11.83 0.12
N ALA A 71 -30.05 13.15 0.14
CA ALA A 71 -30.91 13.81 -0.84
C ALA A 71 -30.26 13.83 -2.23
N GLN A 72 -28.94 14.05 -2.31
CA GLN A 72 -28.19 13.97 -3.56
C GLN A 72 -28.14 12.54 -4.10
N THR A 73 -27.88 11.54 -3.25
CA THR A 73 -27.92 10.12 -3.64
C THR A 73 -29.29 9.76 -4.22
N ARG A 74 -30.38 10.09 -3.51
CA ARG A 74 -31.76 9.86 -4.00
C ARG A 74 -32.05 10.59 -5.31
N ALA A 75 -31.54 11.81 -5.50
CA ALA A 75 -31.70 12.54 -6.74
C ALA A 75 -30.97 11.83 -7.90
N ALA A 76 -29.72 11.38 -7.68
CA ALA A 76 -28.92 10.65 -8.66
C ALA A 76 -29.60 9.33 -9.09
N MET A 77 -30.11 8.57 -8.12
CA MET A 77 -30.85 7.33 -8.35
C MET A 77 -32.04 7.51 -9.29
N ASN A 78 -32.75 8.63 -9.18
CA ASN A 78 -33.95 8.90 -9.97
C ASN A 78 -33.68 9.44 -11.38
N THR A 79 -32.41 9.60 -11.78
CA THR A 79 -32.08 10.03 -13.15
C THR A 79 -32.43 8.95 -14.18
N PRO A 80 -32.91 9.32 -15.39
CA PRO A 80 -33.22 8.35 -16.44
C PRO A 80 -32.04 7.44 -16.82
N GLN A 81 -30.82 7.96 -16.72
CA GLN A 81 -29.57 7.25 -17.00
C GLN A 81 -29.35 6.12 -15.99
N VAL A 82 -29.46 6.41 -14.69
CA VAL A 82 -29.31 5.41 -13.62
C VAL A 82 -30.44 4.38 -13.70
N GLN A 83 -31.69 4.81 -13.92
CA GLN A 83 -32.80 3.87 -14.07
C GLN A 83 -32.63 2.92 -15.27
N LYS A 84 -32.06 3.40 -16.38
CA LYS A 84 -31.70 2.55 -17.53
C LYS A 84 -30.57 1.58 -17.17
N MET A 85 -29.59 2.03 -16.41
CA MET A 85 -28.47 1.21 -15.92
C MET A 85 -28.97 0.08 -15.00
N VAL A 86 -29.87 0.37 -14.05
CA VAL A 86 -30.49 -0.64 -13.17
C VAL A 86 -31.27 -1.68 -13.97
N LYS A 87 -32.05 -1.27 -14.98
CA LYS A 87 -32.75 -2.20 -15.88
C LYS A 87 -31.79 -3.11 -16.66
N ARG A 88 -30.65 -2.57 -17.09
CA ARG A 88 -29.60 -3.37 -17.76
C ARG A 88 -28.97 -4.38 -16.81
N LEU A 89 -28.70 -3.97 -15.57
CA LEU A 89 -28.22 -4.88 -14.53
C LEU A 89 -29.20 -6.03 -14.30
N GLN A 90 -30.50 -5.72 -14.15
CA GLN A 90 -31.53 -6.74 -13.99
C GLN A 90 -31.54 -7.73 -15.17
N ALA A 91 -31.51 -7.22 -16.41
CA ALA A 91 -31.45 -8.07 -17.60
C ALA A 91 -30.17 -8.93 -17.65
N PHE A 92 -29.03 -8.35 -17.28
CA PHE A 92 -27.75 -9.04 -17.20
C PHE A 92 -27.79 -10.18 -16.19
N LEU A 93 -28.25 -9.92 -14.96
CA LEU A 93 -28.38 -10.94 -13.91
C LEU A 93 -29.34 -12.05 -14.33
N VAL A 94 -30.47 -11.70 -14.95
CA VAL A 94 -31.41 -12.70 -15.50
C VAL A 94 -30.74 -13.54 -16.60
N SER A 95 -29.94 -12.94 -17.46
CA SER A 95 -29.27 -13.67 -18.57
C SER A 95 -28.17 -14.62 -18.09
N THR A 96 -27.46 -14.24 -17.01
CA THR A 96 -26.29 -14.97 -16.51
C THR A 96 -26.63 -15.97 -15.40
N LYS A 97 -27.70 -15.70 -14.64
CA LYS A 97 -28.14 -16.54 -13.52
C LYS A 97 -29.55 -17.14 -13.68
N GLY A 98 -30.35 -16.67 -14.63
CA GLY A 98 -31.77 -17.03 -14.74
C GLY A 98 -32.67 -16.16 -13.86
N THR A 99 -33.99 -16.19 -14.11
CA THR A 99 -34.96 -15.30 -13.46
C THR A 99 -35.16 -15.55 -11.96
N LYS A 100 -34.94 -16.78 -11.48
CA LYS A 100 -35.09 -17.16 -10.07
C LYS A 100 -33.90 -16.69 -9.22
N ASP A 101 -32.72 -16.64 -9.82
CA ASP A 101 -31.45 -16.34 -9.13
C ASP A 101 -31.01 -14.87 -9.36
N ALA A 102 -31.72 -14.14 -10.23
CA ALA A 102 -31.52 -12.69 -10.43
C ALA A 102 -31.87 -11.83 -9.21
N THR A 103 -32.47 -12.42 -8.16
CA THR A 103 -32.72 -11.81 -6.84
C THR A 103 -31.69 -12.20 -5.77
N GLU A 104 -30.66 -12.97 -6.13
CA GLU A 104 -29.59 -13.35 -5.20
C GLU A 104 -28.59 -12.23 -4.96
N ASN A 105 -27.92 -12.30 -3.80
CA ASN A 105 -26.73 -11.53 -3.47
C ASN A 105 -25.63 -11.80 -4.51
N ALA A 106 -25.39 -10.82 -5.37
CA ALA A 106 -24.39 -10.86 -6.42
C ALA A 106 -23.52 -9.60 -6.34
N TYR A 107 -22.24 -9.78 -6.61
CA TYR A 107 -21.33 -8.67 -6.83
C TYR A 107 -21.59 -8.11 -8.23
N VAL A 108 -21.71 -6.80 -8.35
CA VAL A 108 -22.12 -6.13 -9.59
C VAL A 108 -21.09 -5.14 -10.13
N GLY A 109 -20.15 -4.69 -9.29
CA GLY A 109 -19.10 -3.74 -9.65
C GLY A 109 -19.33 -2.35 -9.08
N SER A 110 -18.22 -1.64 -8.83
CA SER A 110 -18.23 -0.35 -8.13
C SER A 110 -18.84 0.79 -8.95
N GLU A 111 -18.94 0.64 -10.27
CA GLU A 111 -19.48 1.60 -11.22
C GLU A 111 -20.97 1.84 -10.96
N TYR A 112 -21.70 0.79 -10.59
CA TYR A 112 -23.10 0.93 -10.20
C TYR A 112 -23.23 1.74 -8.91
N CYS A 113 -22.36 1.50 -7.94
CA CYS A 113 -22.32 2.24 -6.68
C CYS A 113 -22.02 3.72 -6.94
N MET A 114 -20.96 4.02 -7.70
CA MET A 114 -20.53 5.39 -8.03
C MET A 114 -21.55 6.18 -8.85
N ALA A 115 -22.45 5.49 -9.57
CA ALA A 115 -23.53 6.15 -10.31
C ALA A 115 -24.60 6.77 -9.38
N CYS A 116 -24.83 6.19 -8.20
CA CYS A 116 -25.75 6.70 -7.18
C CYS A 116 -25.00 7.52 -6.12
N HIS A 117 -23.91 6.97 -5.58
CA HIS A 117 -23.05 7.55 -4.56
C HIS A 117 -21.98 8.43 -5.21
N THR A 118 -22.42 9.49 -5.90
CA THR A 118 -21.54 10.32 -6.76
C THR A 118 -20.35 10.96 -6.03
N TRP A 119 -20.41 11.06 -4.70
CA TRP A 119 -19.30 11.53 -3.85
C TRP A 119 -18.05 10.65 -3.98
N SER A 120 -18.19 9.35 -4.27
CA SER A 120 -17.08 8.40 -4.35
C SER A 120 -16.44 8.28 -5.74
N LYS A 121 -17.05 8.91 -6.76
CA LYS A 121 -16.69 8.74 -8.18
C LYS A 121 -15.23 9.05 -8.51
N ASN A 122 -14.64 10.03 -7.84
CA ASN A 122 -13.23 10.41 -8.05
C ASN A 122 -12.32 9.86 -6.95
N ILE A 123 -12.88 9.23 -5.93
CA ILE A 123 -12.15 8.77 -4.75
C ILE A 123 -11.71 7.34 -4.96
N LEU A 124 -12.64 6.39 -5.03
CA LEU A 124 -12.30 4.97 -5.08
C LEU A 124 -11.36 4.66 -6.27
N PRO A 125 -11.61 5.16 -7.50
CA PRO A 125 -10.73 4.89 -8.63
C PRO A 125 -9.33 5.49 -8.49
N SER A 126 -9.10 6.43 -7.57
CA SER A 126 -7.78 7.00 -7.28
C SER A 126 -7.02 6.25 -6.19
N THR A 127 -7.68 5.32 -5.49
CA THR A 127 -7.03 4.54 -4.42
C THR A 127 -6.24 3.37 -5.00
N LYS A 128 -5.18 2.97 -4.28
CA LYS A 128 -4.41 1.77 -4.62
C LYS A 128 -5.22 0.48 -4.48
N HIS A 129 -6.30 0.47 -3.69
CA HIS A 129 -7.24 -0.64 -3.58
C HIS A 129 -7.90 -0.98 -4.91
N PHE A 130 -8.32 0.05 -5.64
CA PHE A 130 -8.96 -0.12 -6.94
C PHE A 130 -7.95 -0.29 -8.09
N GLN A 131 -6.72 0.21 -7.91
CA GLN A 131 -5.68 0.25 -8.96
C GLN A 131 -4.63 -0.88 -8.92
N PHE A 132 -4.84 -1.89 -8.06
CA PHE A 132 -3.76 -2.81 -7.69
C PHE A 132 -3.38 -3.78 -8.82
N LEU A 133 -4.37 -4.40 -9.46
CA LEU A 133 -4.23 -5.28 -10.62
C LEU A 133 -4.75 -4.59 -11.86
N ARG A 134 -4.05 -4.81 -12.97
CA ARG A 134 -4.40 -4.16 -14.23
C ARG A 134 -3.97 -5.01 -15.41
N ARG A 135 -4.74 -5.05 -16.49
CA ARG A 135 -4.21 -5.52 -17.77
C ARG A 135 -3.27 -4.48 -18.36
N PRO A 136 -2.17 -4.91 -19.00
CA PRO A 136 -1.33 -3.99 -19.74
C PRO A 136 -2.06 -3.52 -21.00
N ILE A 137 -1.99 -2.21 -21.27
CA ILE A 137 -2.60 -1.54 -22.41
C ILE A 137 -1.60 -0.48 -22.86
N ALA A 138 -1.23 -0.48 -24.15
CA ALA A 138 -0.17 0.37 -24.69
C ALA A 138 -0.49 1.88 -24.53
N GLU A 139 -1.76 2.24 -24.65
CA GLU A 139 -2.25 3.61 -24.47
C GLU A 139 -2.00 4.16 -23.05
N TRP A 140 -1.81 3.28 -22.06
CA TRP A 140 -1.52 3.66 -20.68
C TRP A 140 -0.06 3.55 -20.30
N THR A 141 0.85 3.27 -21.24
CA THR A 141 2.30 3.19 -21.00
C THR A 141 2.80 4.35 -20.14
N MET A 142 3.60 4.04 -19.12
CA MET A 142 4.18 5.00 -18.17
C MET A 142 3.17 5.83 -17.35
N VAL A 143 1.87 5.53 -17.42
CA VAL A 143 0.86 6.18 -16.57
C VAL A 143 0.76 5.47 -15.22
N SER A 144 1.22 6.16 -14.18
CA SER A 144 1.17 5.68 -12.78
C SER A 144 -0.23 5.17 -12.41
N GLY A 145 -0.30 3.96 -11.88
CA GLY A 145 -1.57 3.33 -11.50
C GLY A 145 -2.37 2.71 -12.65
N LYS A 146 -1.93 2.83 -13.92
CA LYS A 146 -2.67 2.32 -15.09
C LYS A 146 -1.84 1.47 -16.05
N GLY A 147 -0.60 1.87 -16.33
CA GLY A 147 0.26 1.24 -17.31
C GLY A 147 1.33 0.32 -16.76
N VAL A 148 2.16 -0.16 -17.70
CA VAL A 148 3.48 -0.71 -17.43
C VAL A 148 4.45 0.46 -17.19
N MET A 149 5.29 0.32 -16.16
CA MET A 149 6.18 1.39 -15.67
C MET A 149 7.68 1.11 -15.90
N GLY A 150 8.02 -0.06 -16.44
CA GLY A 150 9.42 -0.43 -16.70
C GLY A 150 9.94 0.29 -17.93
N ASP A 151 10.93 1.16 -17.73
CA ASP A 151 11.57 1.99 -18.74
C ASP A 151 13.06 2.09 -18.34
N ALA A 152 13.84 1.10 -18.77
CA ALA A 152 15.24 0.95 -18.36
C ALA A 152 16.16 1.94 -19.06
N ASP A 153 15.82 2.36 -20.29
CA ASP A 153 16.61 3.32 -21.07
C ASP A 153 16.20 4.78 -20.84
N GLY A 154 15.06 5.02 -20.17
CA GLY A 154 14.56 6.32 -19.80
C GLY A 154 13.95 7.10 -20.98
N ASN A 155 13.50 6.41 -22.03
CA ASN A 155 13.00 7.05 -23.25
C ASN A 155 11.54 7.52 -23.15
N GLY A 156 10.84 7.18 -22.06
CA GLY A 156 9.44 7.56 -21.82
C GLY A 156 8.41 6.60 -22.43
N GLN A 157 8.85 5.45 -22.93
CA GLN A 157 8.06 4.32 -23.40
C GLN A 157 8.43 3.09 -22.57
N ASP A 158 7.47 2.19 -22.34
CA ASP A 158 7.79 0.99 -21.59
C ASP A 158 8.60 -0.03 -22.41
N ASP A 159 9.50 -0.75 -21.73
CA ASP A 159 10.47 -1.67 -22.34
C ASP A 159 9.84 -2.83 -23.14
N PHE A 160 8.54 -3.11 -22.96
CA PHE A 160 7.83 -4.08 -23.80
C PHE A 160 7.53 -3.52 -25.19
N LEU A 161 7.19 -2.23 -25.27
CA LEU A 161 6.98 -1.54 -26.54
C LEU A 161 8.32 -1.34 -27.29
N ASP A 162 9.42 -1.15 -26.57
CA ASP A 162 10.77 -1.05 -27.15
C ASP A 162 11.33 -2.39 -27.63
N GLY A 163 10.77 -3.51 -27.16
CA GLY A 163 11.24 -4.84 -27.52
C GLY A 163 12.51 -5.26 -26.78
N LEU A 164 12.64 -4.90 -25.49
CA LEU A 164 13.85 -5.15 -24.71
C LEU A 164 14.24 -6.64 -24.68
N ASP A 165 15.46 -6.93 -25.14
CA ASP A 165 16.09 -8.25 -25.09
C ASP A 165 17.21 -8.29 -24.04
N PHE A 166 16.92 -8.92 -22.89
CA PHE A 166 17.88 -9.07 -21.79
C PHE A 166 19.11 -9.93 -22.17
N ASN A 167 19.09 -10.65 -23.29
CA ASN A 167 20.26 -11.39 -23.78
C ASN A 167 21.34 -10.46 -24.34
N THR A 168 20.96 -9.25 -24.78
CA THR A 168 21.85 -8.29 -25.44
C THR A 168 22.48 -7.26 -24.52
N ILE A 169 21.94 -7.11 -23.30
CA ILE A 169 22.39 -6.13 -22.29
C ILE A 169 22.89 -6.81 -21.03
N SER A 170 23.70 -6.14 -20.21
CA SER A 170 23.99 -6.63 -18.85
C SER A 170 22.84 -6.26 -17.92
N SER A 171 22.36 -7.22 -17.12
CA SER A 171 21.21 -7.04 -16.25
C SER A 171 21.16 -8.08 -15.14
N ALA A 172 20.13 -8.01 -14.29
CA ALA A 172 19.82 -9.05 -13.30
C ALA A 172 19.59 -10.46 -13.92
N PHE A 173 19.44 -10.56 -15.25
CA PHE A 173 19.19 -11.81 -15.96
C PHE A 173 20.42 -12.41 -16.66
N ASP A 174 21.62 -11.86 -16.42
CA ASP A 174 22.86 -12.35 -17.05
C ASP A 174 23.11 -13.86 -16.84
N ALA A 175 22.71 -14.39 -15.68
CA ALA A 175 22.84 -15.81 -15.35
C ALA A 175 21.95 -16.74 -16.20
N TYR A 176 20.93 -16.21 -16.88
CA TYR A 176 19.95 -16.99 -17.65
C TYR A 176 20.19 -16.95 -19.15
N LYS A 177 21.21 -16.21 -19.61
CA LYS A 177 21.59 -16.18 -21.03
C LYS A 177 21.96 -17.59 -21.54
N PRO A 178 21.60 -17.95 -22.78
CA PRO A 178 20.91 -17.13 -23.80
C PRO A 178 19.37 -17.19 -23.73
N ASN A 179 18.81 -17.64 -22.61
CA ASN A 179 17.37 -17.76 -22.40
C ASN A 179 16.83 -16.66 -21.46
N ALA A 180 17.54 -15.54 -21.35
CA ALA A 180 17.02 -14.40 -20.60
C ALA A 180 15.74 -13.89 -21.27
N PRO A 181 14.81 -13.27 -20.52
CA PRO A 181 13.53 -12.86 -21.08
C PRO A 181 13.68 -11.88 -22.26
N ILE A 182 12.72 -11.90 -23.17
CA ILE A 182 12.56 -10.89 -24.23
C ILE A 182 11.16 -10.30 -24.11
N LEU A 183 11.08 -8.99 -23.97
CA LEU A 183 9.82 -8.25 -23.84
C LEU A 183 9.35 -7.82 -25.23
N SER A 184 8.06 -7.87 -25.49
CA SER A 184 7.49 -7.42 -26.77
C SER A 184 6.01 -7.11 -26.65
N VAL A 185 5.48 -6.33 -27.60
CA VAL A 185 4.04 -6.13 -27.81
C VAL A 185 3.69 -6.54 -29.24
N GLU A 186 2.69 -7.41 -29.41
CA GLU A 186 2.18 -7.86 -30.71
C GLU A 186 0.66 -7.77 -30.71
N ASP A 187 0.09 -7.08 -31.71
CA ASP A 187 -1.36 -6.85 -31.84
C ASP A 187 -2.01 -6.35 -30.53
N GLY A 188 -1.30 -5.47 -29.82
CA GLY A 188 -1.73 -4.91 -28.53
C GLY A 188 -1.57 -5.83 -27.32
N THR A 189 -1.13 -7.08 -27.51
CA THR A 189 -0.86 -8.03 -26.44
C THR A 189 0.61 -7.96 -26.01
N TYR A 190 0.83 -7.81 -24.72
CA TYR A 190 2.16 -7.82 -24.11
C TYR A 190 2.65 -9.25 -23.94
N TYR A 191 3.92 -9.49 -24.22
CA TYR A 191 4.53 -10.80 -24.13
C TYR A 191 5.90 -10.80 -23.47
N ILE A 192 6.16 -11.87 -22.76
CA ILE A 192 7.50 -12.25 -22.31
C ILE A 192 7.87 -13.52 -23.09
N THR A 193 9.04 -13.57 -23.71
CA THR A 193 9.54 -14.78 -24.39
C THR A 193 10.71 -15.36 -23.61
N ILE A 194 10.68 -16.66 -23.34
CA ILE A 194 11.75 -17.39 -22.64
C ILE A 194 11.96 -18.71 -23.37
N GLY A 195 13.17 -18.93 -23.89
CA GLY A 195 13.44 -20.06 -24.77
C GLY A 195 12.52 -20.06 -25.98
N ASP A 196 11.88 -21.20 -26.25
CA ASP A 196 10.97 -21.37 -27.40
C ASP A 196 9.52 -20.96 -27.12
N LEU A 197 9.21 -20.52 -25.90
CA LEU A 197 7.85 -20.20 -25.48
C LEU A 197 7.63 -18.70 -25.33
N LYS A 198 6.43 -18.28 -25.73
CA LYS A 198 5.94 -16.91 -25.64
C LYS A 198 4.73 -16.85 -24.71
N TYR A 199 4.82 -15.99 -23.70
CA TYR A 199 3.91 -15.94 -22.55
C TYR A 199 3.12 -14.62 -22.59
N PRO A 200 1.80 -14.64 -22.86
CA PRO A 200 1.00 -13.43 -22.83
C PRO A 200 0.90 -12.90 -21.41
N VAL A 201 1.23 -11.63 -21.22
CA VAL A 201 1.03 -10.90 -19.96
C VAL A 201 -0.42 -10.49 -19.86
N VAL A 202 -1.14 -11.14 -18.95
CA VAL A 202 -2.58 -10.89 -18.74
C VAL A 202 -2.81 -9.77 -17.76
N ALA A 203 -1.95 -9.67 -16.74
CA ALA A 203 -2.07 -8.68 -15.70
C ALA A 203 -0.71 -8.24 -15.17
N THR A 204 -0.68 -7.03 -14.62
CA THR A 204 0.39 -6.53 -13.77
C THR A 204 -0.17 -6.19 -12.40
N MET A 205 0.69 -6.23 -11.39
CA MET A 205 0.37 -5.94 -9.99
C MET A 205 1.25 -4.78 -9.51
N ALA A 206 0.63 -3.83 -8.81
CA ALA A 206 1.24 -2.54 -8.49
C ALA A 206 1.74 -1.84 -9.78
N GLY A 207 2.76 -0.99 -9.70
CA GLY A 207 3.15 -0.09 -10.81
C GLY A 207 2.68 1.34 -10.56
N TYR A 208 3.17 1.93 -9.49
CA TYR A 208 3.06 3.36 -9.24
C TYR A 208 4.42 3.99 -9.48
N THR A 209 4.48 5.29 -9.77
CA THR A 209 5.75 6.02 -9.91
C THR A 209 6.71 5.70 -8.75
N GLY A 210 7.92 5.25 -9.07
CA GLY A 210 8.95 4.87 -8.09
C GLY A 210 8.66 3.59 -7.29
N GLY A 211 7.55 2.91 -7.54
CA GLY A 211 7.16 1.66 -6.89
C GLY A 211 7.44 0.43 -7.74
N ALA A 212 7.48 -0.73 -7.08
CA ALA A 212 7.65 -2.01 -7.77
C ALA A 212 6.41 -2.39 -8.60
N GLN A 213 6.63 -3.17 -9.65
CA GLN A 213 5.59 -3.78 -10.48
C GLN A 213 5.93 -5.25 -10.76
N ARG A 214 4.94 -6.14 -10.59
CA ARG A 214 5.06 -7.56 -10.92
C ARG A 214 4.18 -7.89 -12.12
N PHE A 215 4.57 -8.90 -12.87
CA PHE A 215 3.92 -9.30 -14.12
C PHE A 215 3.35 -10.72 -13.96
N MET A 216 2.19 -10.95 -14.56
CA MET A 216 1.50 -12.24 -14.51
C MET A 216 1.13 -12.68 -15.92
N VAL A 217 1.43 -13.94 -16.23
CA VAL A 217 1.28 -14.51 -17.57
C VAL A 217 0.40 -15.76 -17.55
N ARG A 218 -0.13 -16.12 -18.72
CA ARG A 218 -0.56 -17.50 -18.97
C ARG A 218 0.59 -18.32 -19.52
N ILE A 219 0.71 -19.56 -19.05
CA ILE A 219 1.74 -20.48 -19.51
C ILE A 219 1.17 -21.31 -20.66
N PRO A 220 1.84 -21.38 -21.83
CA PRO A 220 1.48 -22.31 -22.89
C PRO A 220 1.55 -23.75 -22.37
N VAL A 221 0.48 -24.52 -22.58
CA VAL A 221 0.38 -25.93 -22.19
C VAL A 221 -0.29 -26.75 -23.28
N THR A 222 0.15 -27.99 -23.46
CA THR A 222 -0.35 -28.87 -24.53
C THR A 222 -1.69 -29.51 -24.20
N ASP A 223 -2.11 -29.47 -22.93
CA ASP A 223 -3.23 -30.24 -22.43
C ASP A 223 -4.38 -29.36 -21.91
N SER A 224 -4.49 -28.13 -22.41
CA SER A 224 -5.64 -27.24 -22.21
C SER A 224 -6.39 -27.01 -23.50
N GLU A 225 -7.71 -26.79 -23.42
CA GLU A 225 -8.57 -26.50 -24.59
C GLU A 225 -8.12 -25.25 -25.36
N THR A 226 -7.56 -24.27 -24.64
CA THR A 226 -7.07 -23.01 -25.22
C THR A 226 -5.59 -23.04 -25.58
N GLY A 227 -4.88 -24.13 -25.26
CA GLY A 227 -3.41 -24.18 -25.33
C GLY A 227 -2.69 -23.37 -24.24
N TYR A 228 -3.42 -22.85 -23.25
CA TYR A 228 -2.88 -22.04 -22.15
C TYR A 228 -3.43 -22.49 -20.79
N SER A 229 -2.65 -22.22 -19.74
CA SER A 229 -3.09 -22.35 -18.36
C SER A 229 -4.37 -21.54 -18.10
N LYS A 230 -5.29 -22.10 -17.29
CA LYS A 230 -6.53 -21.40 -16.90
C LYS A 230 -6.27 -20.35 -15.83
N SER A 231 -5.32 -20.59 -14.93
CA SER A 231 -4.83 -19.58 -14.00
C SER A 231 -3.77 -18.70 -14.64
N ILE A 232 -3.47 -17.58 -13.99
CA ILE A 232 -2.30 -16.75 -14.28
C ILE A 232 -1.17 -17.03 -13.27
N TYR A 233 0.06 -16.89 -13.71
CA TYR A 233 1.26 -17.20 -12.93
C TYR A 233 2.19 -15.99 -12.89
N PHE A 234 2.84 -15.74 -11.74
CA PHE A 234 3.87 -14.71 -11.66
C PHE A 234 5.02 -14.99 -12.62
N ALA A 235 5.33 -14.02 -13.47
CA ALA A 235 6.47 -14.05 -14.39
C ALA A 235 7.81 -13.96 -13.62
N PRO A 236 8.94 -14.36 -14.23
CA PRO A 236 10.25 -14.31 -13.58
C PRO A 236 10.84 -12.90 -13.51
N ILE A 237 10.09 -11.88 -13.95
CA ILE A 237 10.52 -10.50 -14.00
C ILE A 237 9.68 -9.63 -13.06
N SER A 238 10.32 -8.59 -12.55
CA SER A 238 9.67 -7.50 -11.83
C SER A 238 10.42 -6.20 -12.09
N TRP A 239 9.68 -5.09 -12.10
CA TRP A 239 10.27 -3.76 -12.09
C TRP A 239 10.42 -3.31 -10.65
N GLY A 240 11.61 -2.90 -10.24
CA GLY A 240 11.91 -2.41 -8.89
C GLY A 240 11.59 -0.93 -8.67
N GLY A 241 11.08 -0.22 -9.68
CA GLY A 241 10.86 1.23 -9.67
C GLY A 241 11.94 2.00 -10.44
N THR A 242 13.15 1.46 -10.52
CA THR A 242 14.30 2.05 -11.24
C THR A 242 15.07 1.07 -12.11
N ALA A 243 14.92 -0.23 -11.87
CA ALA A 243 15.63 -1.27 -12.61
C ALA A 243 14.83 -2.58 -12.58
N TRP A 244 15.10 -3.44 -13.56
CA TRP A 244 14.56 -4.80 -13.60
C TRP A 244 15.23 -5.71 -12.59
N ALA A 245 14.43 -6.57 -11.95
CA ALA A 245 14.86 -7.58 -11.01
C ALA A 245 14.20 -8.93 -11.28
N THR A 246 14.87 -10.01 -10.90
CA THR A 246 14.33 -11.37 -10.98
C THR A 246 13.24 -11.59 -9.94
N ASN A 247 12.20 -12.33 -10.29
CA ASN A 247 11.11 -12.72 -9.40
C ASN A 247 10.98 -14.25 -9.35
N SER A 248 11.44 -14.87 -8.25
CA SER A 248 11.45 -16.34 -8.09
C SER A 248 11.97 -17.09 -9.33
N PRO A 249 13.18 -16.76 -9.84
CA PRO A 249 13.65 -17.26 -11.12
C PRO A 249 13.85 -18.79 -11.15
N THR A 250 14.03 -19.42 -9.99
CA THR A 250 14.11 -20.89 -9.86
C THR A 250 12.82 -21.62 -10.26
N ASN A 251 11.69 -20.91 -10.31
CA ASN A 251 10.42 -21.46 -10.82
C ASN A 251 10.38 -21.50 -12.35
N TRP A 252 11.31 -20.82 -13.02
CA TRP A 252 11.36 -20.63 -14.46
C TRP A 252 12.63 -21.19 -15.10
N TYR A 253 13.71 -21.35 -14.32
CA TYR A 253 15.00 -21.82 -14.79
C TYR A 253 15.62 -22.90 -13.91
N ALA A 254 16.19 -23.92 -14.54
CA ALA A 254 17.13 -24.86 -13.94
C ALA A 254 18.56 -24.51 -14.42
N GLY A 255 19.28 -23.73 -13.61
CA GLY A 255 20.48 -23.03 -14.10
C GLY A 255 20.07 -21.93 -15.07
N SER A 256 20.56 -21.98 -16.31
CA SER A 256 20.15 -21.07 -17.40
C SER A 256 19.10 -21.68 -18.35
N ALA A 257 18.74 -22.95 -18.17
CA ALA A 257 17.77 -23.64 -19.02
C ALA A 257 16.33 -23.37 -18.55
N PRO A 258 15.40 -22.99 -19.45
CA PRO A 258 13.99 -22.85 -19.11
C PRO A 258 13.40 -24.19 -18.65
N VAL A 259 12.58 -24.16 -17.59
CA VAL A 259 11.88 -25.36 -17.12
C VAL A 259 10.65 -25.69 -17.95
N TYR A 260 10.06 -24.69 -18.61
CA TYR A 260 8.91 -24.84 -19.50
C TYR A 260 9.36 -24.89 -20.97
N ASN A 261 8.67 -25.70 -21.76
CA ASN A 261 8.94 -25.89 -23.18
C ASN A 261 7.66 -26.29 -23.93
N VAL A 262 7.75 -26.50 -25.24
CA VAL A 262 6.60 -26.81 -26.12
C VAL A 262 5.81 -28.08 -25.74
N SER A 263 6.35 -28.94 -24.87
CA SER A 263 5.68 -30.14 -24.35
C SER A 263 5.07 -29.98 -22.97
N THR A 264 5.22 -28.81 -22.33
CA THR A 264 4.72 -28.52 -20.98
C THR A 264 3.22 -28.81 -20.86
N THR A 265 2.84 -29.40 -19.74
CA THR A 265 1.46 -29.71 -19.35
C THR A 265 1.10 -29.04 -18.03
N ILE A 266 -0.19 -28.98 -17.70
CA ILE A 266 -0.68 -28.41 -16.45
C ILE A 266 -0.01 -29.02 -15.19
N PRO A 267 0.19 -30.35 -15.08
CA PRO A 267 0.89 -30.96 -13.95
C PRO A 267 2.35 -30.49 -13.77
N ASP A 268 3.00 -29.98 -14.81
CA ASP A 268 4.38 -29.46 -14.74
C ASP A 268 4.44 -28.05 -14.13
N LEU A 269 3.30 -27.36 -14.00
CA LEU A 269 3.23 -25.98 -13.55
C LEU A 269 3.46 -25.84 -12.04
N ASN A 270 4.28 -24.85 -11.66
CA ASN A 270 4.59 -24.61 -10.26
C ASN A 270 3.43 -23.89 -9.56
N GLN A 271 2.67 -24.65 -8.75
CA GLN A 271 1.50 -24.14 -8.05
C GLN A 271 1.81 -23.08 -6.98
N ALA A 272 3.07 -22.93 -6.55
CA ALA A 272 3.47 -21.81 -5.69
C ALA A 272 3.45 -20.45 -6.42
N SER A 273 3.52 -20.46 -7.75
CA SER A 273 3.37 -19.25 -8.58
C SER A 273 1.94 -19.07 -9.11
N ASN A 274 1.02 -20.00 -8.83
CA ASN A 274 -0.38 -19.91 -9.25
C ASN A 274 -1.07 -18.78 -8.47
N TYR A 275 -1.53 -17.77 -9.18
CA TYR A 275 -2.14 -16.59 -8.58
C TYR A 275 -3.50 -16.88 -7.93
N SER A 276 -4.31 -17.72 -8.56
CA SER A 276 -5.59 -18.19 -8.03
C SER A 276 -5.43 -18.91 -6.70
N LYS A 277 -4.31 -19.61 -6.47
CA LYS A 277 -4.03 -20.34 -5.23
C LYS A 277 -3.43 -19.46 -4.12
N THR A 278 -2.72 -18.40 -4.48
CA THR A 278 -1.87 -17.67 -3.51
C THR A 278 -2.36 -16.26 -3.19
N CYS A 279 -3.11 -15.62 -4.09
CA CYS A 279 -3.35 -14.17 -4.02
C CYS A 279 -4.82 -13.74 -4.18
N ILE A 280 -5.64 -14.55 -4.85
CA ILE A 280 -6.94 -14.08 -5.36
C ILE A 280 -7.96 -13.74 -4.27
N GLY A 281 -7.88 -14.38 -3.10
CA GLY A 281 -8.77 -14.09 -1.98
C GLY A 281 -8.67 -12.66 -1.46
N CYS A 282 -7.51 -12.02 -1.65
CA CYS A 282 -7.30 -10.62 -1.26
C CYS A 282 -7.45 -9.63 -2.42
N HIS A 283 -7.28 -10.07 -3.67
CA HIS A 283 -7.17 -9.17 -4.83
C HIS A 283 -8.33 -9.30 -5.83
N SER A 284 -9.47 -9.83 -5.37
CA SER A 284 -10.72 -9.85 -6.11
C SER A 284 -11.84 -9.19 -5.29
N THR A 285 -12.85 -8.67 -5.99
CA THR A 285 -13.99 -8.03 -5.30
C THR A 285 -14.86 -9.10 -4.62
N GLY A 286 -15.02 -10.25 -5.27
CA GLY A 286 -15.69 -11.42 -4.72
C GLY A 286 -15.34 -12.70 -5.48
N ILE A 287 -15.50 -13.86 -4.82
CA ILE A 287 -15.22 -15.17 -5.41
C ILE A 287 -16.53 -15.83 -5.83
N ARG A 288 -16.76 -15.98 -7.15
CA ARG A 288 -17.94 -16.71 -7.66
C ARG A 288 -17.70 -18.21 -7.60
N LYS A 289 -16.51 -18.66 -8.00
CA LYS A 289 -16.11 -20.06 -7.94
C LYS A 289 -14.60 -20.18 -7.84
N LEU A 290 -14.14 -21.11 -7.01
CA LEU A 290 -12.74 -21.52 -6.91
C LEU A 290 -12.73 -23.05 -6.91
N LYS A 291 -11.86 -23.68 -7.71
CA LYS A 291 -11.75 -25.14 -7.77
C LYS A 291 -10.34 -25.56 -8.20
N GLN A 292 -9.98 -26.80 -7.86
CA GLN A 292 -8.83 -27.46 -8.47
C GLN A 292 -9.32 -28.31 -9.65
N SER A 293 -8.65 -28.19 -10.80
CA SER A 293 -8.90 -29.00 -11.97
C SER A 293 -8.46 -30.45 -11.73
N ALA A 294 -8.95 -31.39 -12.55
CA ALA A 294 -8.52 -32.79 -12.50
C ALA A 294 -7.00 -32.97 -12.74
N LYS A 295 -6.34 -31.93 -13.27
CA LYS A 295 -4.91 -31.88 -13.58
C LYS A 295 -4.10 -31.15 -12.52
N GLY A 296 -4.74 -30.69 -11.45
CA GLY A 296 -4.08 -30.08 -10.29
C GLY A 296 -3.97 -28.54 -10.31
N GLU A 297 -4.43 -27.87 -11.37
CA GLU A 297 -4.42 -26.40 -11.45
C GLU A 297 -5.58 -25.80 -10.66
N TRP A 298 -5.29 -24.79 -9.83
CA TRP A 298 -6.32 -23.97 -9.21
C TRP A 298 -6.86 -22.93 -10.19
N GLU A 299 -8.18 -22.93 -10.35
CA GLU A 299 -8.94 -22.07 -11.27
C GLU A 299 -9.89 -21.19 -10.45
N PHE A 300 -9.73 -19.88 -10.58
CA PHE A 300 -10.66 -18.88 -10.05
C PHE A 300 -11.57 -18.38 -11.16
N HIS A 301 -12.85 -18.24 -10.85
CA HIS A 301 -13.83 -17.52 -11.64
C HIS A 301 -14.40 -16.37 -10.81
N GLY A 302 -14.21 -15.15 -11.29
CA GLY A 302 -14.75 -13.95 -10.68
C GLY A 302 -16.24 -13.74 -10.99
N TYR A 303 -16.81 -12.72 -10.37
CA TYR A 303 -18.08 -12.18 -10.84
C TYR A 303 -17.84 -11.38 -12.12
N PRO A 304 -18.69 -11.53 -13.14
CA PRO A 304 -18.52 -10.84 -14.41
C PRO A 304 -18.82 -9.34 -14.26
N ALA A 305 -17.94 -8.51 -14.78
CA ALA A 305 -18.12 -7.07 -14.89
C ALA A 305 -19.21 -6.77 -15.93
N SER A 306 -20.28 -6.11 -15.51
CA SER A 306 -21.41 -5.75 -16.39
C SER A 306 -21.44 -4.26 -16.77
N LEU A 307 -20.61 -3.46 -16.11
CA LEU A 307 -20.44 -2.03 -16.37
C LEU A 307 -18.97 -1.65 -16.13
N TYR A 308 -18.28 -1.28 -17.20
CA TYR A 308 -16.89 -0.81 -17.18
C TYR A 308 -16.61 0.03 -18.43
N ALA A 309 -15.55 0.83 -18.41
CA ALA A 309 -15.06 1.51 -19.60
C ALA A 309 -14.11 0.56 -20.39
N PRO A 310 -14.24 0.43 -21.72
CA PRO A 310 -13.42 -0.51 -22.50
C PRO A 310 -11.91 -0.22 -22.46
N ASP A 311 -11.52 1.02 -22.18
CA ASP A 311 -10.14 1.47 -22.00
C ASP A 311 -9.67 1.42 -20.54
N ASP A 312 -10.52 0.98 -19.61
CA ASP A 312 -10.12 0.83 -18.21
C ASP A 312 -9.22 -0.41 -18.05
N PRO A 313 -7.96 -0.25 -17.59
CA PRO A 313 -7.07 -1.37 -17.41
C PRO A 313 -7.40 -2.21 -16.16
N MET A 314 -8.29 -1.74 -15.27
CA MET A 314 -8.67 -2.47 -14.05
C MET A 314 -9.55 -3.69 -14.32
N TYR A 315 -10.21 -3.72 -15.47
CA TYR A 315 -11.05 -4.82 -15.91
C TYR A 315 -10.32 -5.65 -16.95
N PHE A 316 -10.24 -6.95 -16.72
CA PHE A 316 -9.59 -7.88 -17.63
C PHE A 316 -10.17 -9.28 -17.49
N ASP A 317 -9.98 -10.08 -18.53
CA ASP A 317 -10.39 -11.49 -18.61
C ASP A 317 -9.38 -12.36 -17.86
N TYR A 318 -9.67 -12.60 -16.58
CA TYR A 318 -8.82 -13.35 -15.67
C TYR A 318 -8.84 -14.85 -15.97
N ASP A 319 -9.97 -15.43 -16.34
CA ASP A 319 -10.12 -16.89 -16.48
C ASP A 319 -10.08 -17.40 -17.94
N GLY A 320 -10.04 -16.46 -18.89
CA GLY A 320 -9.81 -16.69 -20.31
C GLY A 320 -11.08 -17.13 -21.05
N ASP A 321 -12.27 -16.79 -20.54
CA ASP A 321 -13.56 -17.14 -21.13
C ASP A 321 -14.15 -16.06 -22.05
N GLY A 322 -13.44 -14.93 -22.22
CA GLY A 322 -13.85 -13.79 -23.02
C GLY A 322 -14.73 -12.78 -22.28
N ILE A 323 -14.98 -12.97 -20.99
CA ILE A 323 -15.70 -12.06 -20.11
C ILE A 323 -14.69 -11.38 -19.17
N TYR A 324 -14.95 -10.14 -18.77
CA TYR A 324 -14.09 -9.44 -17.81
C TYR A 324 -14.61 -9.64 -16.40
N GLU A 325 -13.72 -9.79 -15.43
CA GLU A 325 -14.09 -10.02 -14.03
C GLU A 325 -14.01 -8.75 -13.17
N LEU A 326 -14.77 -8.76 -12.09
CA LEU A 326 -14.65 -7.82 -10.98
C LEU A 326 -13.40 -8.15 -10.14
N MET A 327 -12.27 -7.66 -10.60
CA MET A 327 -10.98 -7.74 -9.92
C MET A 327 -10.81 -6.58 -8.92
N ASN A 328 -9.66 -6.52 -8.24
CA ASN A 328 -9.33 -5.45 -7.28
C ASN A 328 -10.28 -5.35 -6.08
N ILE A 329 -10.07 -4.34 -5.25
CA ILE A 329 -10.79 -4.11 -3.99
C ILE A 329 -11.76 -2.95 -4.24
N GLY A 330 -12.94 -3.29 -4.76
CA GLY A 330 -14.05 -2.36 -4.99
C GLY A 330 -14.95 -2.15 -3.76
N CYS A 331 -16.04 -1.39 -3.90
CA CYS A 331 -17.00 -1.13 -2.82
C CYS A 331 -17.46 -2.42 -2.11
N GLU A 332 -17.84 -3.41 -2.91
CA GLU A 332 -18.45 -4.65 -2.46
C GLU A 332 -17.45 -5.57 -1.73
N ALA A 333 -16.15 -5.35 -1.87
CA ALA A 333 -15.14 -6.04 -1.09
C ALA A 333 -15.28 -5.76 0.42
N CYS A 334 -15.74 -4.55 0.79
CA CYS A 334 -15.94 -4.15 2.18
C CYS A 334 -17.41 -4.15 2.61
N HIS A 335 -18.31 -3.82 1.69
CA HIS A 335 -19.75 -3.64 1.97
C HIS A 335 -20.60 -4.88 1.65
N GLY A 336 -19.98 -5.93 1.07
CA GLY A 336 -20.67 -7.12 0.60
C GLY A 336 -21.36 -6.94 -0.76
N PRO A 337 -22.07 -7.97 -1.25
CA PRO A 337 -22.73 -7.97 -2.57
C PRO A 337 -23.82 -6.90 -2.68
N GLY A 338 -23.80 -6.07 -3.71
CA GLY A 338 -24.70 -4.91 -3.85
C GLY A 338 -25.96 -5.10 -4.70
N SER A 339 -26.16 -6.26 -5.33
CA SER A 339 -27.28 -6.47 -6.25
C SER A 339 -28.66 -6.21 -5.63
N ARG A 340 -28.91 -6.70 -4.41
CA ARG A 340 -30.19 -6.54 -3.71
C ARG A 340 -30.44 -5.09 -3.34
N HIS A 341 -29.43 -4.40 -2.83
CA HIS A 341 -29.48 -2.97 -2.56
C HIS A 341 -29.89 -2.17 -3.82
N ILE A 342 -29.23 -2.41 -4.95
CA ILE A 342 -29.50 -1.67 -6.19
C ILE A 342 -30.90 -1.99 -6.75
N LEU A 343 -31.28 -3.26 -6.78
CA LEU A 343 -32.59 -3.71 -7.31
C LEU A 343 -33.75 -3.38 -6.36
N GLY A 344 -33.48 -3.27 -5.06
CA GLY A 344 -34.39 -2.81 -4.01
C GLY A 344 -34.53 -1.29 -3.95
N ALA A 345 -34.13 -0.57 -5.01
CA ALA A 345 -34.17 0.88 -5.09
C ALA A 345 -33.35 1.58 -3.99
N GLY A 346 -32.16 1.06 -3.71
CA GLY A 346 -31.19 1.63 -2.76
C GLY A 346 -31.53 1.36 -1.30
N ASP A 347 -32.17 0.24 -0.99
CA ASP A 347 -32.54 -0.13 0.37
C ASP A 347 -31.29 -0.33 1.24
N PRO A 348 -31.05 0.51 2.27
CA PRO A 348 -29.87 0.40 3.12
C PRO A 348 -29.86 -0.87 3.98
N GLU A 349 -30.97 -1.59 4.16
CA GLU A 349 -30.99 -2.86 4.90
C GLU A 349 -30.41 -4.03 4.09
N GLU A 350 -30.21 -3.85 2.79
CA GLU A 350 -29.76 -4.89 1.84
C GLU A 350 -28.24 -4.84 1.57
N MET A 351 -27.49 -3.97 2.26
CA MET A 351 -26.04 -3.86 2.15
C MET A 351 -25.44 -3.27 3.43
N LEU A 352 -24.21 -3.64 3.78
CA LEU A 352 -23.58 -3.14 5.01
C LEU A 352 -23.32 -1.64 4.93
N GLY A 353 -23.87 -0.88 5.87
CA GLY A 353 -23.61 0.53 6.08
C GLY A 353 -22.46 0.80 7.06
N ALA A 354 -22.15 2.07 7.26
CA ALA A 354 -21.12 2.48 8.23
C ALA A 354 -21.48 2.10 9.67
N ASP A 355 -22.77 2.14 10.03
CA ASP A 355 -23.24 1.81 11.38
C ASP A 355 -23.17 0.29 11.66
N ASP A 356 -23.04 -0.56 10.62
CA ASP A 356 -22.84 -2.02 10.77
C ASP A 356 -21.38 -2.42 10.96
N LEU A 357 -20.45 -1.61 10.43
CA LEU A 357 -19.00 -1.88 10.41
C LEU A 357 -18.30 -1.37 11.69
N VAL A 358 -18.85 -1.72 12.84
CA VAL A 358 -18.25 -1.49 14.16
C VAL A 358 -17.36 -2.67 14.58
N ALA A 359 -16.49 -2.49 15.58
CA ALA A 359 -15.67 -3.59 16.09
C ALA A 359 -16.55 -4.75 16.64
N PRO A 360 -16.21 -6.02 16.39
CA PRO A 360 -15.00 -6.49 15.69
C PRO A 360 -15.11 -6.49 14.16
N LEU A 361 -16.32 -6.53 13.59
CA LEU A 361 -16.56 -6.69 12.15
C LEU A 361 -15.82 -5.63 11.31
N GLY A 362 -15.84 -4.36 11.73
CA GLY A 362 -15.13 -3.27 11.07
C GLY A 362 -13.61 -3.48 10.95
N ASN A 363 -13.00 -4.20 11.90
CA ASN A 363 -11.60 -4.60 11.83
C ASN A 363 -11.39 -5.83 10.97
N GLU A 364 -12.28 -6.83 11.08
CA GLU A 364 -12.21 -8.07 10.32
C GLU A 364 -12.30 -7.83 8.80
N VAL A 365 -13.09 -6.85 8.36
CA VAL A 365 -13.18 -6.46 6.94
C VAL A 365 -11.80 -6.08 6.38
N CYS A 366 -10.99 -5.34 7.13
CA CYS A 366 -9.62 -5.01 6.76
C CYS A 366 -8.69 -6.22 6.95
N GLY A 367 -8.91 -6.96 8.03
CA GLY A 367 -8.13 -8.13 8.46
C GLY A 367 -8.15 -9.29 7.48
N ARG A 368 -9.19 -9.42 6.66
CA ARG A 368 -9.24 -10.46 5.61
C ARG A 368 -8.09 -10.36 4.60
N CYS A 369 -7.52 -9.15 4.41
CA CYS A 369 -6.45 -8.89 3.44
C CYS A 369 -5.17 -8.37 4.09
N HIS A 370 -5.26 -7.48 5.07
CA HIS A 370 -4.11 -6.83 5.71
C HIS A 370 -3.45 -7.71 6.79
N SER A 371 -3.34 -9.00 6.52
CA SER A 371 -2.93 -10.06 7.44
C SER A 371 -2.07 -11.12 6.75
N SER A 372 -1.30 -11.87 7.54
CA SER A 372 -0.54 -13.02 7.05
C SER A 372 -1.22 -14.29 7.56
N PHE A 373 -2.05 -14.89 6.72
CA PHE A 373 -2.94 -16.00 7.07
C PHE A 373 -2.74 -17.22 6.16
N SER A 374 -3.21 -18.36 6.63
CA SER A 374 -3.50 -19.53 5.81
C SER A 374 -4.95 -19.95 6.01
N SER A 375 -5.56 -20.52 4.98
CA SER A 375 -6.93 -21.06 5.07
C SER A 375 -7.01 -22.22 6.04
N VAL A 376 -8.21 -22.51 6.52
CA VAL A 376 -8.49 -23.65 7.40
C VAL A 376 -9.55 -24.55 6.76
N PRO A 377 -9.62 -25.84 7.13
CA PRO A 377 -8.68 -26.56 7.98
C PRO A 377 -7.43 -27.09 7.25
N ASN A 378 -7.35 -27.03 5.91
CA ASN A 378 -6.31 -27.74 5.16
C ASN A 378 -5.07 -26.90 4.80
N HIS A 379 -5.04 -25.60 5.12
CA HIS A 379 -3.94 -24.69 4.76
C HIS A 379 -3.64 -24.64 3.25
N THR A 380 -4.68 -24.78 2.44
CA THR A 380 -4.58 -24.81 0.98
C THR A 380 -4.19 -23.46 0.39
N PHE A 381 -4.70 -22.37 0.96
CA PHE A 381 -4.60 -21.00 0.48
C PHE A 381 -3.89 -20.10 1.49
N SER A 382 -3.35 -18.98 1.00
CA SER A 382 -2.62 -17.99 1.83
C SER A 382 -3.48 -16.80 2.25
N TRP A 383 -4.79 -17.03 2.47
CA TRP A 383 -5.76 -16.05 2.94
C TRP A 383 -6.87 -16.74 3.74
N SER A 384 -7.74 -15.95 4.38
CA SER A 384 -8.88 -16.46 5.15
C SER A 384 -9.93 -17.13 4.26
N PHE A 385 -10.10 -18.45 4.41
CA PHE A 385 -11.01 -19.26 3.61
C PHE A 385 -11.29 -20.60 4.32
N ASP A 386 -12.51 -21.11 4.20
CA ASP A 386 -12.84 -22.49 4.57
C ASP A 386 -12.59 -23.35 3.33
N ASP A 387 -11.42 -23.98 3.29
CA ASP A 387 -10.96 -24.75 2.14
C ASP A 387 -11.52 -26.18 2.09
N ALA A 388 -12.14 -26.66 3.17
CA ALA A 388 -12.86 -27.93 3.17
C ALA A 388 -14.23 -27.79 2.51
N ASN A 389 -14.93 -26.69 2.79
CA ASN A 389 -16.28 -26.43 2.26
C ASN A 389 -16.29 -25.45 1.08
N MET A 390 -15.13 -24.92 0.71
CA MET A 390 -14.95 -23.92 -0.35
C MET A 390 -15.74 -22.63 -0.11
N VAL A 391 -15.74 -22.14 1.13
CA VAL A 391 -16.48 -20.94 1.55
C VAL A 391 -15.51 -19.79 1.81
N ASN A 392 -15.72 -18.69 1.09
CA ASN A 392 -15.00 -17.44 1.34
C ASN A 392 -15.57 -16.72 2.57
N TRP A 393 -14.70 -16.18 3.42
CA TRP A 393 -15.16 -15.24 4.43
C TRP A 393 -15.54 -13.90 3.77
N THR A 394 -16.71 -13.40 4.11
CA THR A 394 -17.19 -12.07 3.70
C THR A 394 -17.82 -11.40 4.92
N PRO A 395 -17.90 -10.06 4.96
CA PRO A 395 -18.50 -9.38 6.10
C PRO A 395 -20.00 -9.69 6.28
N VAL A 396 -20.65 -10.27 5.27
CA VAL A 396 -22.06 -10.72 5.32
C VAL A 396 -22.21 -12.20 5.64
N THR A 397 -21.11 -12.94 5.90
CA THR A 397 -21.15 -14.36 6.27
C THR A 397 -21.79 -14.57 7.64
N GLY A 398 -21.73 -13.57 8.53
CA GLY A 398 -22.28 -13.66 9.89
C GLY A 398 -21.45 -14.54 10.84
N LEU A 399 -20.23 -14.90 10.44
CA LEU A 399 -19.27 -15.67 11.23
C LEU A 399 -18.00 -14.83 11.43
N PRO A 400 -17.30 -14.97 12.57
CA PRO A 400 -16.08 -14.25 12.82
C PRO A 400 -14.98 -14.69 11.84
N LEU A 401 -14.11 -13.74 11.46
CA LEU A 401 -12.98 -14.03 10.56
C LEU A 401 -12.09 -15.16 11.09
N THR A 402 -11.95 -15.29 12.41
CA THR A 402 -11.12 -16.31 13.07
C THR A 402 -11.49 -17.75 12.73
N ASP A 403 -12.71 -17.99 12.25
CA ASP A 403 -13.15 -19.34 11.86
C ASP A 403 -12.61 -19.76 10.48
N PHE A 404 -11.94 -18.84 9.77
CA PHE A 404 -11.51 -19.01 8.37
C PHE A 404 -10.00 -18.95 8.19
N TYR A 405 -9.21 -18.78 9.25
CA TYR A 405 -7.77 -18.71 9.10
C TYR A 405 -6.98 -19.24 10.30
N ASP A 406 -5.75 -19.66 9.99
CA ASP A 406 -4.65 -19.76 10.96
C ASP A 406 -3.60 -18.67 10.69
N ASP A 407 -3.11 -18.07 11.76
CA ASP A 407 -2.13 -16.99 11.73
C ASP A 407 -0.74 -17.52 11.36
N THR A 408 -0.20 -17.03 10.25
CA THR A 408 1.12 -17.44 9.72
C THR A 408 2.13 -16.29 9.71
N ALA A 409 1.85 -15.20 10.41
CA ALA A 409 2.77 -14.07 10.46
C ALA A 409 4.10 -14.50 11.09
N ALA A 410 5.20 -14.29 10.35
CA ALA A 410 6.54 -14.38 10.90
C ALA A 410 6.71 -13.27 11.95
N ARG A 411 7.15 -13.64 13.15
CA ARG A 411 7.26 -12.72 14.29
C ARG A 411 8.68 -12.61 14.80
N TRP A 412 8.94 -11.52 15.49
CA TRP A 412 10.09 -11.42 16.38
C TRP A 412 9.94 -12.41 17.56
N PRO A 413 11.04 -12.77 18.22
CA PRO A 413 11.07 -13.66 19.39
C PRO A 413 10.02 -13.38 20.48
N ASP A 414 9.55 -12.13 20.61
CA ASP A 414 8.51 -11.79 21.57
C ASP A 414 7.11 -12.32 21.24
N GLY A 415 6.95 -12.98 20.09
CA GLY A 415 5.68 -13.61 19.68
C GLY A 415 4.56 -12.60 19.43
N LYS A 416 4.87 -11.29 19.38
CA LYS A 416 3.89 -10.22 19.24
C LYS A 416 4.10 -9.41 17.97
N HIS A 417 5.30 -8.87 17.76
CA HIS A 417 5.60 -7.96 16.64
C HIS A 417 5.93 -8.73 15.37
N SER A 418 5.27 -8.40 14.26
CA SER A 418 5.49 -9.05 12.96
C SER A 418 6.77 -8.58 12.26
N LYS A 419 7.32 -9.48 11.43
CA LYS A 419 8.38 -9.24 10.44
C LYS A 419 7.81 -9.01 9.02
N SER A 420 6.55 -9.39 8.76
CA SER A 420 5.96 -9.44 7.41
C SER A 420 5.30 -8.13 6.95
N GLY A 421 5.03 -7.20 7.86
CA GLY A 421 4.58 -5.83 7.54
C GLY A 421 3.08 -5.72 7.23
N ARG A 422 2.29 -6.72 7.59
CA ARG A 422 0.83 -6.65 7.48
C ARG A 422 0.20 -6.21 8.81
N PRO A 423 -0.56 -5.10 8.85
CA PRO A 423 -0.88 -4.44 10.11
C PRO A 423 -1.88 -5.20 10.99
N TYR A 424 -2.80 -5.98 10.42
CA TYR A 424 -3.87 -6.62 11.20
C TYR A 424 -3.32 -7.62 12.24
N THR A 425 -2.31 -8.41 11.89
CA THR A 425 -1.73 -9.43 12.79
C THR A 425 -1.00 -8.83 13.98
N ASP A 426 -0.52 -7.59 13.86
CA ASP A 426 0.00 -6.79 14.98
C ASP A 426 -1.15 -6.15 15.75
N TYR A 427 -2.11 -5.58 15.02
CA TYR A 427 -3.27 -4.85 15.54
C TYR A 427 -4.07 -5.67 16.54
N ILE A 428 -4.40 -6.93 16.19
CA ILE A 428 -5.15 -7.84 17.07
C ILE A 428 -4.38 -8.27 18.32
N LYS A 429 -3.06 -8.03 18.38
CA LYS A 429 -2.24 -8.25 19.57
C LYS A 429 -2.10 -6.99 20.44
N SER A 430 -2.61 -5.85 19.97
CA SER A 430 -2.68 -4.62 20.76
C SER A 430 -3.92 -4.59 21.66
N SER A 431 -4.00 -3.58 22.53
CA SER A 431 -5.22 -3.30 23.32
C SER A 431 -6.29 -2.55 22.51
N LYS A 432 -5.97 -1.99 21.33
CA LYS A 432 -6.90 -1.15 20.56
C LYS A 432 -8.22 -1.84 20.19
N PRO A 433 -8.25 -3.09 19.68
CA PRO A 433 -9.52 -3.76 19.36
C PRO A 433 -10.29 -4.27 20.58
N THR A 434 -9.69 -4.28 21.77
CA THR A 434 -10.26 -4.89 22.99
C THR A 434 -10.41 -3.91 24.15
N TYR A 435 -10.09 -2.63 23.94
CA TYR A 435 -10.16 -1.61 24.98
C TYR A 435 -11.61 -1.39 25.41
N ALA A 436 -11.88 -1.62 26.69
CA ALA A 436 -13.24 -1.74 27.22
C ALA A 436 -14.11 -0.47 27.07
N HIS A 437 -13.48 0.70 26.96
CA HIS A 437 -14.21 1.97 26.86
C HIS A 437 -14.43 2.43 25.41
N HIS A 438 -13.61 1.95 24.48
CA HIS A 438 -13.71 2.28 23.06
C HIS A 438 -12.90 1.28 22.24
N MET A 439 -13.58 0.33 21.61
CA MET A 439 -12.94 -0.64 20.72
C MET A 439 -12.62 0.06 19.40
N VAL A 440 -11.37 0.45 19.23
CA VAL A 440 -10.91 1.20 18.06
C VAL A 440 -11.03 0.32 16.82
N THR A 441 -11.33 0.96 15.70
CA THR A 441 -11.32 0.32 14.38
C THR A 441 -10.22 0.87 13.47
N CYS A 442 -9.80 0.08 12.48
CA CYS A 442 -8.86 0.57 11.44
C CYS A 442 -9.38 1.85 10.78
N ALA A 443 -10.71 1.93 10.57
CA ALA A 443 -11.37 3.03 9.89
C ALA A 443 -11.35 4.36 10.67
N GLU A 444 -11.00 4.35 11.96
CA GLU A 444 -10.85 5.58 12.76
C GLU A 444 -9.54 6.31 12.46
N CYS A 445 -8.47 5.59 12.13
CA CYS A 445 -7.20 6.17 11.70
C CYS A 445 -7.08 6.27 10.18
N HIS A 446 -7.69 5.32 9.44
CA HIS A 446 -7.65 5.27 7.98
C HIS A 446 -9.02 5.55 7.36
N SER A 447 -9.10 6.40 6.35
CA SER A 447 -10.31 6.58 5.55
C SER A 447 -10.27 5.70 4.30
N PRO A 448 -11.02 4.59 4.24
CA PRO A 448 -11.06 3.74 3.04
C PRO A 448 -11.61 4.49 1.82
N HIS A 449 -12.30 5.60 2.07
CA HIS A 449 -12.96 6.48 1.11
C HIS A 449 -12.22 7.81 0.93
N SER A 450 -10.91 7.84 1.12
CA SER A 450 -10.10 9.01 0.80
C SER A 450 -8.76 8.59 0.22
N ALA A 451 -8.33 9.31 -0.81
CA ALA A 451 -6.97 9.27 -1.32
C ALA A 451 -6.18 10.52 -0.91
N ARG A 452 -6.74 11.41 -0.08
CA ARG A 452 -6.12 12.69 0.31
C ARG A 452 -4.91 12.48 1.23
N GLY A 453 -5.00 11.52 2.15
CA GLY A 453 -3.90 11.18 3.06
C GLY A 453 -3.03 10.07 2.47
N GLU A 454 -1.71 10.19 2.65
CA GLU A 454 -0.81 9.06 2.41
C GLU A 454 -1.24 7.86 3.25
N PHE A 455 -1.17 6.65 2.70
CA PHE A 455 -1.66 5.41 3.34
C PHE A 455 -3.13 5.47 3.77
N GLN A 456 -3.93 6.33 3.14
CA GLN A 456 -5.30 6.62 3.49
C GLN A 456 -5.49 7.12 4.92
N LEU A 457 -4.47 7.71 5.55
CA LEU A 457 -4.63 8.30 6.88
C LEU A 457 -5.69 9.39 6.87
N ARG A 458 -6.48 9.46 7.94
CA ARG A 458 -7.44 10.53 8.13
C ARG A 458 -6.71 11.85 8.31
N THR A 459 -7.20 12.87 7.61
CA THR A 459 -6.73 14.27 7.74
C THR A 459 -7.54 15.05 8.79
N SER A 460 -8.56 14.43 9.38
CA SER A 460 -9.27 14.95 10.55
C SER A 460 -10.07 13.88 11.28
N ILE A 461 -10.26 14.10 12.58
CA ILE A 461 -11.15 13.35 13.47
C ILE A 461 -12.11 14.34 14.12
N THR A 462 -13.37 13.93 14.28
CA THR A 462 -14.40 14.72 14.97
C THR A 462 -14.69 14.04 16.29
N GLU A 463 -14.50 14.78 17.38
CA GLU A 463 -14.70 14.32 18.76
C GLU A 463 -15.85 15.09 19.39
N SER A 464 -16.76 14.40 20.07
CA SER A 464 -17.78 15.09 20.85
C SER A 464 -17.18 15.62 22.15
N THR A 465 -17.46 16.89 22.45
CA THR A 465 -17.06 17.61 23.66
C THR A 465 -18.31 18.14 24.38
N ASP A 466 -18.14 18.67 25.59
CA ASP A 466 -19.23 19.30 26.34
C ASP A 466 -19.81 20.54 25.60
N GLU A 467 -19.04 21.15 24.70
CA GLU A 467 -19.42 22.33 23.91
C GLU A 467 -19.98 21.97 22.53
N GLY A 468 -20.01 20.69 22.17
CA GLY A 468 -20.45 20.16 20.89
C GLY A 468 -19.37 19.37 20.15
N ASP A 469 -19.59 19.10 18.87
CA ASP A 469 -18.61 18.37 18.05
C ASP A 469 -17.42 19.26 17.72
N LEU A 470 -16.23 18.81 18.11
CA LEU A 470 -14.95 19.45 17.83
C LEU A 470 -14.24 18.72 16.69
N ARG A 471 -13.93 19.45 15.62
CA ARG A 471 -13.15 18.91 14.50
C ARG A 471 -11.68 19.18 14.71
N ILE A 472 -10.89 18.11 14.82
CA ILE A 472 -9.44 18.14 14.96
C ILE A 472 -8.82 17.79 13.61
N ALA A 473 -7.98 18.67 13.05
CA ALA A 473 -7.15 18.31 11.90
C ALA A 473 -6.06 17.33 12.37
N THR A 474 -5.83 16.26 11.61
CA THR A 474 -4.94 15.18 12.04
C THR A 474 -3.84 14.91 11.03
N GLU A 475 -2.63 14.76 11.55
CA GLU A 475 -1.40 14.38 10.85
C GLU A 475 -0.56 13.50 11.81
N PRO A 476 0.01 12.37 11.36
CA PRO A 476 0.92 11.58 12.19
C PRO A 476 2.21 12.33 12.55
N ASP A 477 2.68 13.20 11.66
CA ASP A 477 3.99 13.86 11.74
C ASP A 477 4.06 14.99 12.78
N ASN A 478 2.91 15.46 13.27
CA ASN A 478 2.81 16.42 14.38
C ASN A 478 2.06 15.88 15.61
N ASN A 479 1.82 14.57 15.65
CA ASN A 479 1.14 13.82 16.73
C ASN A 479 -0.37 14.08 16.87
N THR A 480 -0.99 14.99 16.11
CA THR A 480 -2.43 15.29 16.23
C THR A 480 -3.31 14.08 15.95
N LEU A 481 -2.89 13.15 15.07
CA LEU A 481 -3.60 11.89 14.85
C LEU A 481 -3.76 11.06 16.14
N CYS A 482 -2.71 11.01 16.98
CA CYS A 482 -2.75 10.27 18.24
C CYS A 482 -3.44 11.09 19.33
N LEU A 483 -3.11 12.38 19.42
CA LEU A 483 -3.62 13.27 20.44
C LEU A 483 -5.12 13.56 20.30
N ALA A 484 -5.71 13.39 19.12
CA ALA A 484 -7.16 13.52 18.92
C ALA A 484 -7.97 12.69 19.95
N CYS A 485 -7.47 11.51 20.34
CA CYS A 485 -8.10 10.68 21.36
C CYS A 485 -7.28 10.60 22.67
N HIS A 486 -5.95 10.69 22.60
CA HIS A 486 -5.08 10.51 23.78
C HIS A 486 -4.89 11.79 24.62
N ALA A 487 -5.21 12.97 24.08
CA ALA A 487 -5.34 14.18 24.91
C ALA A 487 -6.33 13.93 26.05
N THR A 488 -6.17 14.67 27.15
CA THR A 488 -6.96 14.57 28.40
C THR A 488 -6.81 13.26 29.19
N HIS A 489 -5.87 12.37 28.82
CA HIS A 489 -5.71 11.06 29.45
C HIS A 489 -4.26 10.79 29.87
N GLY A 490 -4.08 10.13 31.02
CA GLY A 490 -2.78 9.66 31.48
C GLY A 490 -1.72 10.78 31.52
N ALA A 491 -0.58 10.55 30.88
CA ALA A 491 0.51 11.51 30.77
C ALA A 491 0.16 12.78 29.96
N PHE A 492 -0.97 12.78 29.25
CA PHE A 492 -1.45 13.90 28.41
C PHE A 492 -2.70 14.57 29.00
N ALA A 493 -2.97 14.39 30.30
CA ALA A 493 -4.12 14.98 30.98
C ALA A 493 -4.18 16.52 30.86
N ASP A 494 -3.02 17.17 30.76
CA ASP A 494 -2.89 18.63 30.63
C ASP A 494 -3.01 19.14 29.18
N ILE A 495 -3.21 18.26 28.20
CA ILE A 495 -3.52 18.62 26.82
C ILE A 495 -5.03 18.48 26.63
N THR A 496 -5.74 19.58 26.32
CA THR A 496 -7.16 19.49 25.95
C THR A 496 -7.34 19.20 24.46
N LYS A 497 -8.52 18.70 24.06
CA LYS A 497 -8.80 18.44 22.64
C LYS A 497 -8.83 19.73 21.82
N GLU A 498 -9.26 20.83 22.42
CA GLU A 498 -9.30 22.18 21.81
C GLU A 498 -7.88 22.68 21.53
N MET A 499 -6.94 22.43 22.45
CA MET A 499 -5.53 22.72 22.21
C MET A 499 -5.00 21.96 20.99
N VAL A 500 -5.37 20.68 20.83
CA VAL A 500 -4.97 19.86 19.67
C VAL A 500 -5.62 20.38 18.38
N ALA A 501 -6.88 20.81 18.44
CA ALA A 501 -7.60 21.38 17.31
C ALA A 501 -6.96 22.69 16.80
N ASP A 502 -6.35 23.46 17.71
CA ASP A 502 -5.62 24.70 17.42
C ASP A 502 -4.11 24.54 17.75
N LEU A 503 -3.48 23.56 17.11
CA LEU A 503 -2.09 23.17 17.36
C LEU A 503 -1.12 24.36 17.24
N GLU A 504 -1.28 25.23 16.23
CA GLU A 504 -0.34 26.33 15.96
C GLU A 504 -0.24 27.31 17.15
N VAL A 505 -1.37 27.59 17.80
CA VAL A 505 -1.41 28.48 18.98
C VAL A 505 -0.90 27.77 20.24
N ASN A 506 -1.07 26.45 20.32
CA ASN A 506 -0.81 25.67 21.53
C ASN A 506 0.46 24.82 21.47
N GLU A 507 1.28 24.96 20.41
CA GLU A 507 2.43 24.09 20.13
C GLU A 507 3.42 24.04 21.30
N GLU A 508 3.72 25.19 21.93
CA GLU A 508 4.65 25.25 23.06
C GLU A 508 4.12 24.49 24.28
N ALA A 509 2.83 24.66 24.60
CA ALA A 509 2.21 24.00 25.75
C ALA A 509 2.09 22.48 25.53
N ILE A 510 1.62 22.07 24.35
CA ILE A 510 1.54 20.67 23.92
C ILE A 510 2.94 20.05 23.91
N GLY A 511 3.90 20.75 23.30
CA GLY A 511 5.28 20.31 23.17
C GLY A 511 5.96 20.11 24.51
N LYS A 512 5.66 20.93 25.52
CA LYS A 512 6.18 20.74 26.88
C LYS A 512 5.71 19.41 27.48
N VAL A 513 4.40 19.13 27.46
CA VAL A 513 3.84 17.89 28.01
C VAL A 513 4.38 16.66 27.26
N ILE A 514 4.45 16.73 25.93
CA ILE A 514 5.01 15.64 25.12
C ILE A 514 6.51 15.46 25.39
N SER A 515 7.26 16.53 25.61
CA SER A 515 8.69 16.45 25.95
C SER A 515 8.91 15.82 27.32
N GLU A 516 8.04 16.11 28.29
CA GLU A 516 8.06 15.47 29.61
C GLU A 516 7.78 13.97 29.51
N HIS A 517 6.82 13.55 28.69
CA HIS A 517 6.53 12.14 28.43
C HIS A 517 7.66 11.42 27.67
N SER A 518 8.12 12.01 26.58
CA SER A 518 9.09 11.38 25.67
C SER A 518 10.54 11.51 26.11
N HIS A 519 10.83 12.40 27.07
CA HIS A 519 12.18 12.80 27.47
C HIS A 519 13.06 13.33 26.32
N HIS A 520 12.44 13.77 25.22
CA HIS A 520 13.09 14.40 24.08
C HIS A 520 12.44 15.76 23.81
N PRO A 521 13.17 16.75 23.26
CA PRO A 521 12.56 18.01 22.84
C PRO A 521 11.50 17.78 21.76
N TYR A 522 10.34 18.42 21.89
CA TYR A 522 9.30 18.37 20.87
C TYR A 522 9.82 18.95 19.55
N GLY A 523 9.84 18.09 18.52
CA GLY A 523 10.18 18.47 17.16
C GLY A 523 9.81 17.36 16.18
N PRO A 524 8.54 16.92 16.17
CA PRO A 524 8.13 15.70 15.48
C PRO A 524 8.16 15.86 13.95
N GLU A 525 8.03 17.08 13.42
CA GLU A 525 8.14 17.37 11.99
C GLU A 525 9.58 17.66 11.51
N ARG A 526 10.53 17.81 12.44
CA ARG A 526 11.94 18.05 12.10
C ARG A 526 12.58 16.78 11.55
N ILE A 527 13.74 16.89 10.92
CA ILE A 527 14.44 15.77 10.26
C ILE A 527 14.66 14.55 11.15
N MET A 528 14.82 14.75 12.46
CA MET A 528 15.02 13.68 13.44
C MET A 528 13.70 13.06 13.93
N GLY A 529 12.56 13.74 13.74
CA GLY A 529 11.26 13.30 14.24
C GLY A 529 11.18 13.17 15.76
N LEU A 530 11.84 14.08 16.50
CA LEU A 530 11.91 14.00 17.96
C LEU A 530 10.53 14.09 18.59
N SER A 531 10.26 13.19 19.54
CA SER A 531 8.98 13.07 20.22
C SER A 531 7.77 12.81 19.30
N ARG A 532 7.99 12.27 18.09
CA ARG A 532 6.92 11.79 17.23
C ARG A 532 6.35 10.48 17.78
N CYS A 533 5.05 10.44 18.10
CA CYS A 533 4.41 9.30 18.73
C CYS A 533 4.64 7.99 17.95
N THR A 534 4.52 8.06 16.62
CA THR A 534 4.65 6.89 15.74
C THR A 534 6.07 6.31 15.72
N TYR A 535 7.11 7.09 16.01
CA TYR A 535 8.49 6.56 16.02
C TYR A 535 8.77 5.67 17.24
N CYS A 536 8.11 5.93 18.38
CA CYS A 536 8.27 5.09 19.56
C CYS A 536 7.22 3.98 19.64
N HIS A 537 5.96 4.31 19.35
CA HIS A 537 4.82 3.39 19.52
C HIS A 537 4.51 2.56 18.27
N MET A 538 4.98 2.97 17.09
CA MET A 538 4.81 2.21 15.84
C MET A 538 6.17 2.03 15.14
N PRO A 539 7.18 1.49 15.84
CA PRO A 539 8.52 1.33 15.26
C PRO A 539 8.45 0.48 13.99
N THR A 540 9.32 0.77 13.03
CA THR A 540 9.38 0.03 11.77
C THR A 540 10.03 -1.33 11.99
N THR A 541 9.26 -2.33 12.41
CA THR A 541 9.78 -3.67 12.77
C THR A 541 9.64 -4.70 11.65
N ALA A 542 9.13 -4.29 10.49
CA ALA A 542 8.81 -5.21 9.41
C ALA A 542 9.17 -4.67 8.03
N GLY A 543 9.34 -5.58 7.07
CA GLY A 543 9.50 -5.27 5.65
C GLY A 543 10.32 -6.31 4.89
N HIS A 544 10.36 -6.19 3.56
CA HIS A 544 11.03 -7.16 2.68
C HIS A 544 12.49 -6.74 2.46
N GLY A 545 13.40 -7.25 3.30
CA GLY A 545 14.84 -6.93 3.22
C GLY A 545 15.24 -5.61 3.89
N THR A 546 14.29 -4.67 4.05
CA THR A 546 14.44 -3.44 4.83
C THR A 546 13.29 -3.28 5.83
N LEU A 547 13.60 -2.89 7.07
CA LEU A 547 12.59 -2.63 8.10
C LEU A 547 11.97 -1.24 7.92
N THR A 548 10.91 -1.15 7.11
CA THR A 548 10.28 0.13 6.72
C THR A 548 8.80 0.23 7.06
N THR A 549 8.18 -0.86 7.53
CA THR A 549 6.75 -0.90 7.81
C THR A 549 6.49 -0.73 9.30
N PRO A 550 5.73 0.31 9.73
CA PRO A 550 5.38 0.55 11.13
C PRO A 550 4.58 -0.60 11.74
N SER A 551 4.97 -1.01 12.95
CA SER A 551 4.17 -1.96 13.73
C SER A 551 2.84 -1.32 14.16
N HIS A 552 1.80 -2.13 14.21
CA HIS A 552 0.46 -1.74 14.68
C HIS A 552 0.11 -2.33 16.05
N THR A 553 1.12 -2.69 16.85
CA THR A 553 0.92 -3.07 18.25
C THR A 553 0.70 -1.85 19.16
N PHE A 554 1.11 -0.66 18.70
CA PHE A 554 1.09 0.63 19.43
C PHE A 554 1.91 0.64 20.73
N GLU A 555 2.75 -0.37 20.92
CA GLU A 555 3.58 -0.55 22.11
C GLU A 555 5.02 -0.13 21.81
N CYS A 556 5.63 0.60 22.74
CA CYS A 556 7.05 0.88 22.68
C CYS A 556 7.84 -0.39 23.04
N ILE A 557 8.72 -0.83 22.15
CA ILE A 557 9.52 -2.04 22.32
C ILE A 557 10.74 -1.71 23.17
N SER A 558 10.84 -2.32 24.36
CA SER A 558 11.97 -2.11 25.28
C SER A 558 13.31 -2.54 24.69
N PRO A 559 14.40 -1.76 24.89
CA PRO A 559 15.76 -2.19 24.60
C PRO A 559 16.13 -3.53 25.25
N GLU A 560 15.54 -3.85 26.40
CA GLU A 560 15.76 -5.13 27.07
C GLU A 560 15.32 -6.33 26.23
N LYS A 561 14.32 -6.18 25.36
CA LYS A 561 13.93 -7.27 24.45
C LYS A 561 15.06 -7.60 23.49
N THR A 562 15.85 -6.62 23.04
CA THR A 562 17.06 -6.88 22.27
C THR A 562 18.01 -7.78 23.07
N LEU A 563 18.26 -7.48 24.34
CA LEU A 563 19.15 -8.23 25.23
C LEU A 563 18.62 -9.62 25.62
N MET A 564 17.32 -9.73 25.88
CA MET A 564 16.64 -10.95 26.31
C MET A 564 16.71 -12.03 25.24
N TYR A 565 16.55 -11.64 23.97
CA TYR A 565 16.43 -12.58 22.85
C TYR A 565 17.73 -12.82 22.09
N GLN A 566 18.90 -12.49 22.66
CA GLN A 566 20.20 -12.64 22.00
C GLN A 566 20.47 -14.05 21.47
N ALA A 567 20.04 -15.09 22.20
CA ALA A 567 20.15 -16.49 21.77
C ALA A 567 19.30 -16.83 20.53
N GLU A 568 18.27 -16.04 20.26
CA GLU A 568 17.33 -16.16 19.13
C GLU A 568 17.65 -15.16 18.00
N GLY A 569 18.83 -14.53 18.07
CA GLY A 569 19.26 -13.52 17.11
C GLY A 569 18.84 -12.09 17.48
N GLY A 570 18.35 -11.86 18.71
CA GLY A 570 17.89 -10.54 19.17
C GLY A 570 16.63 -10.04 18.45
N MET A 571 16.20 -8.83 18.79
CA MET A 571 15.13 -8.13 18.08
C MET A 571 15.28 -6.60 18.15
N PRO A 572 14.71 -5.84 17.20
CA PRO A 572 14.71 -4.39 17.25
C PRO A 572 13.98 -3.88 18.48
N ASN A 573 14.42 -2.73 18.98
CA ASN A 573 13.71 -1.94 19.99
C ASN A 573 13.40 -0.54 19.44
N SER A 574 12.38 0.13 19.99
CA SER A 574 11.85 1.39 19.45
C SER A 574 12.88 2.52 19.44
N CYS A 575 13.77 2.56 20.42
CA CYS A 575 14.76 3.63 20.55
C CYS A 575 15.86 3.50 19.49
N ALA A 576 16.41 2.29 19.34
CA ALA A 576 17.46 1.99 18.38
C ALA A 576 16.97 2.18 16.93
N ILE A 577 15.95 1.42 16.51
CA ILE A 577 15.47 1.40 15.11
C ILE A 577 15.07 2.79 14.60
N SER A 578 14.50 3.62 15.47
CA SER A 578 14.00 4.94 15.06
C SER A 578 15.10 6.01 15.05
N CYS A 579 16.06 5.95 15.97
CA CYS A 579 17.05 7.02 16.17
C CYS A 579 18.46 6.53 16.55
N HIS A 580 18.58 5.72 17.59
CA HIS A 580 19.86 5.45 18.27
C HIS A 580 20.72 4.36 17.60
N ASP A 581 20.25 3.79 16.50
CA ASP A 581 21.00 2.84 15.68
C ASP A 581 21.78 3.57 14.57
N GLN A 582 21.06 4.32 13.72
CA GLN A 582 21.60 4.86 12.46
C GLN A 582 21.70 6.38 12.41
N ARG A 583 21.07 7.11 13.34
CA ARG A 583 20.91 8.57 13.22
C ARG A 583 21.70 9.38 14.24
N VAL A 584 21.91 8.85 15.44
CA VAL A 584 22.59 9.58 16.53
C VAL A 584 23.65 8.73 17.21
N ASN A 585 24.77 9.37 17.57
CA ASN A 585 25.86 8.77 18.34
C ASN A 585 26.06 9.54 19.65
N ILE A 586 25.10 9.43 20.57
CA ILE A 586 25.15 10.14 21.85
C ILE A 586 25.89 9.35 22.95
N PHE A 587 26.02 8.03 22.78
CA PHE A 587 26.69 7.15 23.75
C PHE A 587 28.17 6.88 23.41
N GLY A 588 28.68 7.44 22.31
CA GLY A 588 30.05 7.22 21.86
C GLY A 588 30.32 5.86 21.21
N LEU A 589 29.26 5.10 20.88
CA LEU A 589 29.35 3.78 20.22
C LEU A 589 29.54 3.88 18.70
N GLY A 590 29.27 5.05 18.10
CA GLY A 590 29.14 5.20 16.66
C GLY A 590 27.67 5.14 16.22
N VAL A 591 27.47 4.99 14.91
CA VAL A 591 26.22 4.50 14.33
C VAL A 591 26.48 3.09 13.82
N ASP A 592 25.45 2.26 13.72
CA ASP A 592 25.60 0.88 13.27
C ASP A 592 26.29 0.84 11.89
N PRO A 593 27.50 0.25 11.80
CA PRO A 593 28.22 0.14 10.54
C PRO A 593 27.61 -0.89 9.59
N ASN A 594 26.75 -1.79 10.06
CA ASN A 594 26.17 -2.89 9.30
C ASN A 594 24.73 -3.21 9.75
N PRO A 595 23.78 -2.29 9.55
CA PRO A 595 22.41 -2.46 10.02
C PRO A 595 21.76 -3.71 9.45
N ASN A 596 21.51 -4.67 10.35
CA ASN A 596 20.93 -5.95 10.00
C ASN A 596 19.42 -5.96 10.27
N ASN A 597 18.66 -6.00 9.19
CA ASN A 597 17.19 -5.96 9.24
C ASN A 597 16.55 -7.27 9.73
N ALA A 598 17.34 -8.32 9.97
CA ALA A 598 16.85 -9.65 10.35
C ALA A 598 17.35 -10.15 11.70
N ILE A 599 18.51 -9.67 12.17
CA ILE A 599 19.22 -10.12 13.37
C ILE A 599 19.73 -8.87 14.11
N TRP A 600 19.57 -8.85 15.43
CA TRP A 600 19.89 -7.76 16.37
C TRP A 600 20.73 -8.30 17.54
N ASN A 601 21.77 -9.08 17.24
CA ASN A 601 22.64 -9.72 18.22
C ASN A 601 24.13 -9.42 18.03
N GLU A 602 24.45 -8.41 17.24
CA GLU A 602 25.81 -7.95 17.09
C GLU A 602 26.24 -7.19 18.35
N GLN A 603 27.54 -7.05 18.58
CA GLN A 603 28.05 -6.37 19.77
C GLN A 603 27.54 -4.92 19.85
N PHE A 604 27.38 -4.26 18.70
CA PHE A 604 26.79 -2.91 18.63
C PHE A 604 25.36 -2.91 19.17
N ASP A 605 24.51 -3.85 18.74
CA ASP A 605 23.12 -3.98 19.21
C ASP A 605 23.07 -4.16 20.74
N VAL A 606 23.95 -5.01 21.26
CA VAL A 606 24.04 -5.32 22.70
C VAL A 606 24.48 -4.10 23.49
N ASP A 607 25.55 -3.43 23.07
CA ASP A 607 26.09 -2.27 23.75
C ASP A 607 25.08 -1.11 23.71
N ASN A 608 24.47 -0.86 22.56
CA ASN A 608 23.47 0.18 22.38
C ASN A 608 22.21 -0.10 23.21
N ALA A 609 21.69 -1.33 23.18
CA ALA A 609 20.54 -1.71 23.98
C ALA A 609 20.82 -1.65 25.49
N THR A 610 22.05 -1.98 25.92
CA THR A 610 22.48 -1.87 27.32
C THR A 610 22.48 -0.42 27.81
N GLU A 611 22.94 0.52 26.99
CA GLU A 611 22.87 1.95 27.32
C GLU A 611 21.43 2.47 27.35
N LEU A 612 20.62 2.09 26.35
CA LEU A 612 19.23 2.50 26.25
C LEU A 612 18.36 1.95 27.39
N ALA A 613 18.62 0.72 27.85
CA ALA A 613 17.90 0.08 28.96
C ALA A 613 18.01 0.85 30.29
N LYS A 614 19.06 1.68 30.47
CA LYS A 614 19.19 2.56 31.64
C LYS A 614 18.09 3.62 31.72
N TYR A 615 17.40 3.90 30.61
CA TYR A 615 16.39 4.93 30.50
C TYR A 615 14.98 4.35 30.39
N TYR A 616 14.77 3.32 29.57
CA TYR A 616 13.48 2.67 29.35
C TYR A 616 13.62 1.15 29.49
N GLY A 617 12.81 0.55 30.37
CA GLY A 617 12.87 -0.89 30.68
C GLY A 617 12.72 -1.16 32.18
N LEU A 618 12.98 -2.39 32.63
CA LEU A 618 13.04 -2.76 34.04
C LEU A 618 14.12 -1.93 34.75
N GLY A 619 13.70 -1.09 35.70
CA GLY A 619 14.60 -0.19 36.43
C GLY A 619 15.06 1.04 35.61
N GLY A 620 14.41 1.32 34.47
CA GLY A 620 14.71 2.48 33.64
C GLY A 620 14.46 3.81 34.37
N THR A 621 15.39 4.76 34.22
CA THR A 621 15.32 6.06 34.92
C THR A 621 14.23 7.01 34.42
N TRP A 622 13.78 6.84 33.19
CA TRP A 622 12.66 7.62 32.62
C TRP A 622 11.36 6.84 32.71
N TRP A 623 11.40 5.58 32.28
CA TRP A 623 10.26 4.67 32.26
C TRP A 623 10.66 3.32 32.84
N ASP A 624 10.27 3.10 34.10
CA ASP A 624 10.50 1.83 34.78
C ASP A 624 9.32 0.87 34.55
N THR A 625 9.51 -0.08 33.62
CA THR A 625 8.51 -1.09 33.26
C THR A 625 8.51 -2.31 34.18
N THR A 626 9.23 -2.29 35.31
CA THR A 626 9.21 -3.38 36.28
C THR A 626 7.77 -3.63 36.75
N PRO A 627 7.28 -4.89 36.77
CA PRO A 627 5.98 -5.20 37.34
C PRO A 627 5.85 -4.63 38.75
N ALA A 628 4.70 -4.05 39.09
CA ALA A 628 4.50 -3.41 40.40
C ALA A 628 4.67 -4.38 41.59
N GLU A 629 4.52 -5.69 41.34
CA GLU A 629 4.74 -6.75 42.31
C GLU A 629 6.23 -7.04 42.58
N GLU A 630 7.11 -6.61 41.67
CA GLU A 630 8.57 -6.75 41.75
C GLU A 630 9.26 -5.46 42.23
N LYS A 631 8.53 -4.35 42.34
CA LYS A 631 8.96 -3.07 42.92
C LYS A 631 8.71 -3.02 44.42
#